data_AF-A0A0S7ZU43-F1
#
_entry.id   AF-A0A0S7ZU43-F1
#
_cell.length_a   1.000
_cell.length_b   1.000
_cell.length_c   1.000
_cell.angle_alpha   90.00
_cell.angle_beta   90.00
_cell.angle_gamma   90.00
#
_symmetry.space_group_name_H-M   'P 1'
#
loop_
_entity.id
_entity.type
_entity.pdbx_description
1 polymer ?
#
loop_
_entity_poly.entity_id
_entity_poly.type
_entity_poly.pdbx_seq_one_letter_code
_entity_poly.pdbx_strand_id
1 'polypeptide(L)'
;MKLVAALFLAWCPAFAPLRAQQFTPLLDPELRDLLHESLSGEIAKDHVIEITRHHRIQGSRGYRDAAQYVLERLLQAGFTTDDAYIESFPSDGRIAYQTWQSPSGWDVEWAELRMVEPYEERVAGYPEIAMSLITYSNPGNVTAELVWVG
;
A
#
# COMPACT_ATOMS: atom_id res chain seq x y z
N MET A 1 -40.91 -74.63 35.73
CA MET A 1 -39.79 -74.11 34.90
C MET A 1 -40.34 -73.68 33.54
N LYS A 2 -40.60 -72.38 33.33
CA LYS A 2 -40.70 -71.76 32.01
C LYS A 2 -40.20 -70.31 32.15
N LEU A 3 -39.04 -70.04 31.55
CA LEU A 3 -38.43 -68.71 31.47
C LEU A 3 -39.28 -67.80 30.58
N VAL A 4 -39.48 -66.56 31.02
CA VAL A 4 -39.93 -65.47 30.15
C VAL A 4 -38.71 -64.60 29.87
N ALA A 5 -38.30 -64.57 28.60
CA ALA A 5 -37.19 -63.74 28.12
C ALA A 5 -37.68 -62.30 27.94
N ALA A 6 -36.96 -61.34 28.51
CA ALA A 6 -37.25 -59.92 28.37
C ALA A 6 -36.66 -59.38 27.04
N LEU A 7 -37.50 -58.83 26.17
CA LEU A 7 -37.06 -58.08 24.99
C LEU A 7 -36.65 -56.67 25.42
N PHE A 8 -35.35 -56.36 25.33
CA PHE A 8 -34.87 -54.98 25.37
C PHE A 8 -34.97 -54.38 23.95
N LEU A 9 -35.95 -53.51 23.73
CA LEU A 9 -36.02 -52.66 22.54
C LEU A 9 -34.99 -51.53 22.68
N ALA A 10 -33.90 -51.62 21.90
CA ALA A 10 -32.89 -50.58 21.84
C ALA A 10 -33.46 -49.32 21.14
N TRP A 11 -33.64 -48.24 21.91
CA TRP A 11 -33.94 -46.91 21.38
C TRP A 11 -32.68 -46.33 20.74
N CYS A 12 -32.58 -46.40 19.42
CA CYS A 12 -31.55 -45.67 18.67
C CYS A 12 -32.09 -44.26 18.40
N PRO A 13 -31.57 -43.19 19.04
CA PRO A 13 -31.99 -41.84 18.69
C PRO A 13 -31.58 -41.57 17.25
N ALA A 14 -32.56 -41.30 16.38
CA ALA A 14 -32.30 -40.87 15.03
C ALA A 14 -31.55 -39.52 15.09
N PHE A 15 -30.23 -39.55 14.92
CA PHE A 15 -29.45 -38.35 14.68
C PHE A 15 -29.88 -37.78 13.33
N ALA A 16 -30.59 -36.66 13.34
CA ALA A 16 -30.82 -35.89 12.13
C ALA A 16 -29.44 -35.48 11.57
N PRO A 17 -29.16 -35.69 10.27
CA PRO A 17 -27.91 -35.24 9.69
C PRO A 17 -27.85 -33.71 9.85
N LEU A 18 -26.80 -33.21 10.50
CA LEU A 18 -26.48 -31.79 10.48
C LEU A 18 -26.35 -31.37 9.02
N ARG A 19 -27.30 -30.58 8.52
CA ARG A 19 -27.20 -30.01 7.19
C ARG A 19 -26.12 -28.95 7.22
N ALA A 20 -25.06 -29.16 6.45
CA ALA A 20 -24.09 -28.12 6.18
C ALA A 20 -24.83 -26.89 5.65
N GLN A 21 -24.37 -25.70 6.05
CA GLN A 21 -24.92 -24.45 5.54
C GLN A 21 -24.85 -24.47 4.01
N GLN A 22 -25.97 -24.11 3.37
CA GLN A 22 -26.05 -24.08 1.92
C GLN A 22 -25.08 -23.01 1.41
N PHE A 23 -24.08 -23.43 0.65
CA PHE A 23 -23.10 -22.51 0.06
C PHE A 23 -23.86 -21.53 -0.84
N THR A 24 -23.83 -20.26 -0.45
CA THR A 24 -24.36 -19.17 -1.26
C THR A 24 -23.15 -18.40 -1.77
N PRO A 25 -22.83 -18.45 -3.07
CA PRO A 25 -21.68 -17.74 -3.58
C PRO A 25 -21.89 -16.23 -3.42
N LEU A 26 -20.80 -15.51 -3.10
CA LEU A 26 -20.83 -14.04 -2.95
C LEU A 26 -21.05 -13.34 -4.29
N LEU A 27 -20.54 -13.94 -5.36
CA LEU A 27 -20.61 -13.43 -6.73
C LEU A 27 -21.32 -14.43 -7.62
N ASP A 28 -21.95 -13.93 -8.68
CA ASP A 28 -22.38 -14.76 -9.78
C ASP A 28 -21.20 -15.58 -10.35
N PRO A 29 -21.37 -16.88 -10.67
CA PRO A 29 -20.27 -17.71 -11.15
C PRO A 29 -19.58 -17.18 -12.41
N GLU A 30 -20.32 -16.61 -13.37
CA GLU A 30 -19.75 -16.07 -14.60
C GLU A 30 -18.87 -14.85 -14.29
N LEU A 31 -19.35 -13.97 -13.41
CA LEU A 31 -18.58 -12.81 -12.95
C LEU A 31 -17.31 -13.23 -12.19
N ARG A 32 -17.40 -14.25 -11.32
CA ARG A 32 -16.24 -14.78 -10.60
C ARG A 32 -15.19 -15.29 -11.58
N ASP A 33 -15.60 -16.07 -12.57
CA ASP A 33 -14.69 -16.69 -13.54
C ASP A 33 -14.05 -15.61 -14.43
N LEU A 34 -14.83 -14.61 -14.86
CA LEU A 34 -14.32 -13.45 -15.57
C LEU A 34 -13.23 -12.71 -14.76
N LEU A 35 -13.49 -12.43 -13.47
CA LEU A 35 -12.50 -11.77 -12.61
C LEU A 35 -11.24 -12.63 -12.43
N HIS A 36 -11.40 -13.95 -12.29
CA HIS A 36 -10.27 -14.86 -12.16
C HIS A 36 -9.38 -14.87 -13.40
N GLU A 37 -9.96 -14.83 -14.60
CA GLU A 37 -9.23 -14.77 -15.86
C GLU A 37 -8.63 -13.39 -16.15
N SER A 38 -9.27 -12.32 -15.67
CA SER A 38 -8.89 -10.93 -16.01
C SER A 38 -7.87 -10.30 -15.06
N LEU A 39 -7.84 -10.72 -13.79
CA LEU A 39 -6.98 -10.11 -12.79
C LEU A 39 -5.62 -10.82 -12.71
N SER A 40 -4.53 -10.04 -12.73
CA SER A 40 -3.16 -10.55 -12.56
C SER A 40 -2.47 -9.89 -11.37
N GLY A 41 -1.97 -10.71 -10.46
CA GLY A 41 -1.17 -10.24 -9.32
C GLY A 41 0.21 -9.74 -9.74
N GLU A 42 0.77 -10.31 -10.79
CA GLU A 42 2.05 -9.91 -11.37
C GLU A 42 1.98 -8.49 -11.94
N ILE A 43 0.97 -8.20 -12.77
CA ILE A 43 0.74 -6.85 -13.30
C ILE A 43 0.47 -5.85 -12.16
N ALA A 44 -0.32 -6.24 -11.16
CA ALA A 44 -0.57 -5.39 -9.99
C ALA A 44 0.74 -5.07 -9.24
N LYS A 45 1.63 -6.05 -9.07
CA LYS A 45 2.94 -5.86 -8.44
C LYS A 45 3.84 -4.94 -9.26
N ASP A 46 3.83 -5.05 -10.58
CA ASP A 46 4.61 -4.17 -11.46
C ASP A 46 4.17 -2.71 -11.31
N HIS A 47 2.87 -2.44 -11.22
CA HIS A 47 2.36 -1.09 -10.91
C HIS A 47 2.83 -0.59 -9.52
N VAL A 48 2.83 -1.45 -8.51
CA VAL A 48 3.36 -1.10 -7.18
C VAL A 48 4.85 -0.74 -7.28
N ILE A 49 5.63 -1.50 -8.04
CA ILE A 49 7.05 -1.20 -8.25
C ILE A 49 7.21 0.19 -8.87
N GLU A 50 6.50 0.51 -9.94
CA GLU A 50 6.61 1.81 -10.60
C GLU A 50 6.22 2.96 -9.67
N ILE A 51 5.10 2.85 -8.94
CA ILE A 51 4.65 3.88 -7.99
C ILE A 51 5.64 4.06 -6.83
N THR A 52 6.27 2.99 -6.38
CA THR A 52 7.17 3.01 -5.20
C THR A 52 8.58 3.48 -5.52
N ARG A 53 8.97 3.60 -6.80
CA ARG A 53 10.23 4.23 -7.21
C ARG A 53 10.32 5.72 -6.87
N HIS A 54 9.17 6.37 -6.67
CA HIS A 54 9.11 7.79 -6.37
C HIS A 54 9.10 8.05 -4.87
N HIS A 55 9.83 9.09 -4.43
CA HIS A 55 9.74 9.61 -3.07
C HIS A 55 8.54 10.57 -2.94
N ARG A 56 7.40 10.02 -2.50
CA ARG A 56 6.07 10.65 -2.59
C ARG A 56 5.71 11.51 -1.38
N ILE A 57 6.57 12.45 -1.00
CA ILE A 57 6.25 13.48 0.00
C ILE A 57 5.17 14.43 -0.56
N GLN A 58 4.29 14.96 0.29
CA GLN A 58 3.23 15.84 -0.17
C GLN A 58 3.79 17.07 -0.91
N GLY A 59 3.21 17.38 -2.07
CA GLY A 59 3.64 18.53 -2.88
C GLY A 59 5.01 18.36 -3.56
N SER A 60 5.67 17.20 -3.48
CA SER A 60 6.93 16.94 -4.18
C SER A 60 6.70 16.53 -5.64
N ARG A 61 7.76 16.62 -6.46
CA ARG A 61 7.79 16.10 -7.83
C ARG A 61 7.48 14.60 -7.87
N GLY A 62 8.10 13.82 -6.97
CA GLY A 62 7.88 12.37 -6.92
C GLY A 62 6.42 11.98 -6.66
N TYR A 63 5.69 12.75 -5.85
CA TYR A 63 4.25 12.55 -5.69
C TYR A 63 3.47 12.78 -6.99
N ARG A 64 3.80 13.88 -7.69
CA ARG A 64 3.17 14.20 -8.98
C ARG A 64 3.52 13.20 -10.08
N ASP A 65 4.76 12.76 -10.17
CA ASP A 65 5.20 11.77 -11.17
C ASP A 65 4.47 10.44 -10.99
N ALA A 66 4.29 9.98 -9.75
CA ALA A 66 3.53 8.77 -9.46
C ALA A 66 2.04 8.93 -9.80
N ALA A 67 1.43 10.09 -9.56
CA ALA A 67 0.06 10.37 -9.97
C ALA A 67 -0.09 10.38 -11.50
N GLN A 68 0.89 10.94 -12.21
CA GLN A 68 0.95 10.94 -13.67
C GLN A 68 1.04 9.53 -14.22
N TYR A 69 1.90 8.68 -13.63
CA TYR A 69 1.97 7.26 -13.98
C TYR A 69 0.59 6.58 -13.88
N VAL A 70 -0.12 6.77 -12.75
CA VAL A 70 -1.45 6.17 -12.55
C VAL A 70 -2.45 6.66 -13.58
N LEU A 71 -2.50 7.98 -13.83
CA LEU A 71 -3.39 8.56 -14.83
C LEU A 71 -3.15 7.94 -16.21
N GLU A 72 -1.89 7.83 -16.63
CA GLU A 72 -1.56 7.23 -17.92
C GLU A 72 -1.98 5.77 -18.03
N ARG A 73 -1.82 4.96 -16.96
CA ARG A 73 -2.27 3.56 -16.96
C ARG A 73 -3.79 3.46 -17.05
N LEU A 74 -4.53 4.35 -16.39
CA LEU A 74 -6.00 4.41 -16.49
C LEU A 74 -6.45 4.77 -17.91
N LEU A 75 -5.87 5.81 -18.50
CA LEU A 75 -6.20 6.20 -19.87
C LEU A 75 -5.88 5.08 -20.87
N GLN A 76 -4.75 4.38 -20.70
CA GLN A 76 -4.40 3.21 -21.52
C GLN A 76 -5.37 2.03 -21.34
N ALA A 77 -5.96 1.89 -20.15
CA ALA A 77 -6.99 0.89 -19.87
C ALA A 77 -8.39 1.26 -20.43
N GLY A 78 -8.53 2.43 -21.06
CA GLY A 78 -9.75 2.87 -21.73
C GLY A 78 -10.62 3.83 -20.91
N PHE A 79 -10.16 4.31 -19.75
CA PHE A 79 -10.84 5.38 -19.03
C PHE A 79 -10.77 6.69 -19.82
N THR A 80 -11.84 7.48 -19.77
CA THR A 80 -11.87 8.80 -20.42
C THR A 80 -11.24 9.85 -19.51
N THR A 81 -10.96 11.04 -20.04
CA THR A 81 -10.48 12.18 -19.23
C THR A 81 -11.52 12.70 -18.25
N ASP A 82 -12.80 12.35 -18.43
CA ASP A 82 -13.86 12.66 -17.48
C ASP A 82 -13.87 11.67 -16.31
N ASP A 83 -13.46 10.41 -16.56
CA ASP A 83 -13.35 9.37 -15.53
C ASP A 83 -12.03 9.44 -14.74
N ALA A 84 -10.94 9.86 -15.40
CA ALA A 84 -9.60 9.89 -14.84
C ALA A 84 -8.88 11.21 -15.15
N TYR A 85 -8.59 11.98 -14.10
CA TYR A 85 -7.82 13.22 -14.16
C TYR A 85 -7.04 13.46 -12.87
N ILE A 86 -6.03 14.32 -12.92
CA ILE A 86 -5.29 14.77 -11.73
C ILE A 86 -5.91 16.07 -11.24
N GLU A 87 -6.59 16.00 -10.10
CA GLU A 87 -7.01 17.19 -9.37
C GLU A 87 -5.82 17.82 -8.64
N SER A 88 -5.70 19.14 -8.70
CA SER A 88 -4.54 19.87 -8.18
C SER A 88 -4.96 21.02 -7.28
N PHE A 89 -4.38 21.08 -6.09
CA PHE A 89 -4.62 22.11 -5.09
C PHE A 89 -3.32 22.88 -4.80
N PRO A 90 -3.35 24.22 -4.69
CA PRO A 90 -2.19 24.98 -4.25
C PRO A 90 -1.72 24.54 -2.85
N SER A 91 -0.40 24.45 -2.67
CA SER A 91 0.25 24.08 -1.40
C SER A 91 1.55 24.88 -1.27
N ASP A 92 1.51 25.94 -0.46
CA ASP A 92 2.60 26.91 -0.33
C ASP A 92 3.11 27.06 1.12
N GLY A 93 2.66 26.19 2.02
CA GLY A 93 2.98 26.31 3.44
C GLY A 93 2.17 27.40 4.16
N ARG A 94 1.26 28.12 3.49
CA ARG A 94 0.53 29.27 4.03
C ARG A 94 -0.97 29.15 3.88
N ILE A 95 -1.44 28.64 2.74
CA ILE A 95 -2.87 28.42 2.50
C ILE A 95 -3.39 27.36 3.48
N ALA A 96 -4.57 27.64 4.03
CA ALA A 96 -5.29 26.76 4.93
C ALA A 96 -6.55 26.21 4.26
N TYR A 97 -6.73 24.90 4.34
CA TYR A 97 -7.95 24.21 3.95
C TYR A 97 -8.69 23.82 5.23
N GLN A 98 -9.76 24.57 5.54
CA GLN A 98 -10.49 24.47 6.80
C GLN A 98 -9.55 24.63 8.01
N THR A 99 -9.34 23.56 8.79
CA THR A 99 -8.49 23.57 10.00
C THR A 99 -7.05 23.12 9.72
N TRP A 100 -6.69 22.85 8.46
CA TRP A 100 -5.38 22.29 8.12
C TRP A 100 -4.57 23.23 7.23
N GLN A 101 -3.37 23.59 7.68
CA GLN A 101 -2.41 24.37 6.89
C GLN A 101 -1.70 23.45 5.91
N SER A 102 -1.72 23.81 4.63
CA SER A 102 -1.03 23.04 3.60
C SER A 102 0.49 23.01 3.86
N PRO A 103 1.18 21.90 3.54
CA PRO A 103 2.64 21.85 3.61
C PRO A 103 3.25 22.72 2.50
N SER A 104 4.47 23.19 2.71
CA SER A 104 5.26 23.70 1.58
C SER A 104 5.64 22.53 0.68
N GLY A 105 5.65 22.75 -0.64
CA GLY A 105 6.35 21.83 -1.54
C GLY A 105 7.79 21.64 -1.07
N TRP A 106 8.26 20.40 -1.12
CA TRP A 106 9.60 20.01 -0.69
C TRP A 106 10.17 18.99 -1.67
N ASP A 107 11.23 19.39 -2.35
CA ASP A 107 11.91 18.59 -3.38
C ASP A 107 13.38 18.41 -2.97
N VAL A 108 13.90 17.21 -3.23
CA VAL A 108 15.28 16.84 -2.92
C VAL A 108 15.97 16.46 -4.22
N GLU A 109 17.07 17.15 -4.51
CA GLU A 109 17.92 16.81 -5.65
C GLU A 109 18.95 15.75 -5.26
N TRP A 110 19.58 15.90 -4.09
CA TRP A 110 20.62 15.01 -3.61
C TRP A 110 20.88 15.20 -2.11
N ALA A 111 21.30 14.13 -1.43
CA ALA A 111 21.85 14.16 -0.08
C ALA A 111 22.72 12.92 0.17
N GLU A 112 23.70 13.04 1.07
CA GLU A 112 24.44 11.89 1.61
C GLU A 112 24.81 12.10 3.07
N LEU A 113 25.02 10.99 3.78
CA LEU A 113 25.69 10.93 5.07
C LEU A 113 27.00 10.18 4.90
N ARG A 114 28.10 10.79 5.34
CA ARG A 114 29.45 10.25 5.19
C ARG A 114 30.23 10.33 6.51
N MET A 115 30.85 9.23 6.90
CA MET A 115 31.90 9.21 7.91
C MET A 115 33.20 9.69 7.24
N VAL A 116 33.85 10.67 7.85
CA VAL A 116 35.14 11.21 7.38
C VAL A 116 36.31 10.77 8.26
N GLU A 117 36.04 10.49 9.53
CA GLU A 117 36.99 9.94 10.50
C GLU A 117 36.27 8.87 11.33
N PRO A 118 36.97 7.80 11.76
CA PRO A 118 38.40 7.54 11.58
C PRO A 118 38.81 7.02 10.19
N TYR A 119 37.84 6.75 9.31
CA TYR A 119 38.06 6.38 7.92
C TYR A 119 36.91 6.89 7.06
N GLU A 120 37.12 6.96 5.74
CA GLU A 120 36.09 7.42 4.81
C GLU A 120 35.08 6.31 4.48
N GLU A 121 33.80 6.55 4.74
CA GLU A 121 32.70 5.65 4.38
C GLU A 121 31.41 6.43 4.07
N ARG A 122 30.75 6.14 2.95
CA ARG A 122 29.40 6.64 2.69
C ARG A 122 28.40 5.74 3.42
N VAL A 123 27.73 6.28 4.43
CA VAL A 123 26.78 5.55 5.28
C VAL A 123 25.41 5.44 4.61
N ALA A 124 24.94 6.54 4.01
CA ALA A 124 23.65 6.56 3.33
C ALA A 124 23.61 7.65 2.25
N GLY A 125 22.71 7.48 1.28
CA GLY A 125 22.49 8.46 0.21
C GLY A 125 21.04 8.47 -0.26
N TYR A 126 20.56 9.67 -0.59
CA TYR A 126 19.22 9.87 -1.10
C TYR A 126 18.95 9.16 -2.44
N PRO A 127 19.88 9.16 -3.43
CA PRO A 127 19.62 8.51 -4.72
C PRO A 127 19.36 7.00 -4.61
N GLU A 128 19.98 6.33 -3.63
CA GLU A 128 19.82 4.90 -3.41
C GLU A 128 18.67 4.58 -2.46
N ILE A 129 18.53 5.36 -1.38
CA ILE A 129 17.53 5.17 -0.34
C ILE A 129 16.94 6.53 0.01
N ALA A 130 15.86 6.92 -0.66
CA ALA A 130 15.21 8.20 -0.41
C ALA A 130 14.77 8.39 1.05
N MET A 131 14.41 7.29 1.73
CA MET A 131 14.03 7.28 3.15
C MET A 131 15.21 7.53 4.12
N SER A 132 16.45 7.63 3.63
CA SER A 132 17.61 8.00 4.46
C SER A 132 17.64 9.49 4.83
N LEU A 133 16.81 10.31 4.19
CA LEU A 133 16.68 11.74 4.47
C LEU A 133 15.37 12.04 5.20
N ILE A 134 15.46 12.79 6.29
CA ILE A 134 14.28 13.21 7.04
C ILE A 134 13.46 14.21 6.22
N THR A 135 12.16 13.95 6.12
CA THR A 135 11.21 14.78 5.39
C THR A 135 11.20 16.21 5.94
N TYR A 136 11.16 17.20 5.04
CA TYR A 136 11.17 18.63 5.38
C TYR A 136 12.45 19.11 6.11
N SER A 137 13.56 18.37 6.02
CA SER A 137 14.86 18.89 6.45
C SER A 137 15.24 20.15 5.65
N ASN A 138 15.93 21.06 6.34
CA ASN A 138 16.57 22.21 5.70
C ASN A 138 17.78 21.74 4.88
N PRO A 139 18.09 22.42 3.77
CA PRO A 139 19.33 22.18 3.06
C PRO A 139 20.53 22.57 3.94
N GLY A 140 21.62 21.82 3.83
CA GLY A 140 22.83 22.10 4.59
C GLY A 140 23.98 21.19 4.20
N ASN A 141 25.19 21.61 4.58
CA ASN A 141 26.40 20.82 4.50
C ASN A 141 27.18 21.05 5.80
N VAL A 142 27.25 20.02 6.64
CA VAL A 142 27.80 20.11 7.99
C VAL A 142 28.64 18.87 8.27
N THR A 143 29.83 19.09 8.83
CA THR A 143 30.67 18.05 9.43
C THR A 143 30.69 18.27 10.95
N ALA A 144 30.40 17.24 11.72
CA ALA A 144 30.36 17.29 13.17
C ALA A 144 30.73 15.94 13.79
N GLU A 145 31.06 15.94 15.08
CA GLU A 145 31.23 14.71 15.85
C GLU A 145 29.88 14.04 16.11
N LEU A 146 29.85 12.71 16.04
CA LEU A 146 28.67 11.93 16.39
C LEU A 146 28.49 11.89 17.91
N VAL A 147 27.37 12.42 18.40
CA VAL A 147 27.00 12.40 19.81
C VAL A 147 25.69 11.65 19.98
N TRP A 148 25.69 10.58 20.78
CA TRP A 148 24.46 9.88 21.17
C TRP A 148 23.75 10.64 22.30
N VAL A 149 22.46 10.91 22.11
CA VAL A 149 21.64 11.72 23.04
C VAL A 149 20.44 10.97 23.63
N GLY A 150 20.27 9.68 23.32
CA GLY A 150 19.13 8.85 23.75
C GLY A 150 18.65 7.89 22.66
#